data_AF-A0AAB0A1J8-F1
#
_entry.id   AF-A0AAB0A1J8-F1
#
_cell.length_a   1.000
_cell.length_b   1.000
_cell.length_c   1.000
_cell.angle_alpha   90.00
_cell.angle_beta   90.00
_cell.angle_gamma   90.00
#
_symmetry.space_group_name_H-M   'P 1'
#
loop_
_entity.id
_entity.type
_entity.pdbx_description
1 polymer ?
#
loop_
_entity_poly.entity_id
_entity_poly.type
_entity_poly.pdbx_seq_one_letter_code
_entity_poly.pdbx_strand_id
1 'polypeptide(L)' 'MEKLETYKSFKRLSFLHAPFQVMVVGCFLTVMVPTACALFPQTASLNTNVMRIMEPEFYEQMKKSGNVPEKVYFNKGL' A
#
# COMPACT_ATOMS: atom_id res chain seq x y z
N MET A 1 -16.64 1.28 -18.12
CA MET A 1 -16.20 1.38 -19.52
C MET A 1 -17.34 1.07 -20.49
N GLU A 2 -18.14 0.03 -20.26
CA GLU A 2 -19.23 -0.38 -21.18
C GLU A 2 -20.21 0.74 -21.59
N LYS A 3 -20.64 1.60 -20.64
CA LYS A 3 -21.49 2.76 -20.94
C LYS A 3 -20.76 3.86 -21.73
N LEU A 4 -19.44 3.98 -21.61
CA LEU A 4 -18.66 4.95 -22.38
C LEU A 4 -18.44 4.47 -23.82
N GLU A 5 -18.33 3.16 -24.03
CA GLU A 5 -18.15 2.54 -25.35
C GLU A 5 -19.36 2.67 -26.28
N THR A 6 -20.56 2.93 -25.75
CA THR A 6 -21.74 3.23 -26.57
C THR A 6 -21.63 4.57 -27.30
N TYR A 7 -20.77 5.48 -26.84
CA TYR A 7 -20.57 6.77 -27.51
C TYR A 7 -19.62 6.66 -28.70
N LYS A 8 -20.08 7.09 -29.88
CA LYS A 8 -19.32 7.03 -31.15
C LYS A 8 -17.97 7.76 -31.06
N SER A 9 -17.90 8.87 -30.33
CA SER A 9 -16.66 9.63 -30.11
C SER A 9 -15.63 8.85 -29.30
N PHE A 10 -16.07 8.15 -28.25
CA PHE A 10 -15.19 7.35 -27.40
C PHE A 10 -14.69 6.09 -28.11
N LYS A 11 -15.52 5.48 -28.96
CA LYS A 11 -15.13 4.36 -29.81
C LYS A 11 -14.10 4.76 -30.87
N ARG A 12 -14.20 5.97 -31.43
CA ARG A 12 -13.23 6.52 -32.40
C ARG A 12 -11.85 6.74 -31.76
N LEU A 13 -11.80 7.02 -30.47
CA LEU A 13 -10.58 7.27 -29.69
C LEU A 13 -10.15 6.04 -28.88
N SER A 14 -10.43 4.82 -29.37
CA SER A 14 -10.15 3.57 -28.65
C SER A 14 -8.69 3.41 -28.21
N PHE A 15 -7.75 3.95 -28.96
CA PHE A 15 -6.33 3.94 -28.59
C PHE A 15 -6.03 4.69 -27.28
N LEU A 16 -6.91 5.61 -26.86
CA LEU A 16 -6.79 6.36 -25.60
C LEU A 16 -7.45 5.66 -24.41
N HIS A 17 -8.12 4.52 -24.58
CA HIS A 17 -8.85 3.87 -23.48
C HIS A 17 -7.93 3.54 -22.29
N ALA A 18 -6.81 2.87 -22.54
CA ALA A 18 -5.87 2.51 -21.49
C ALA A 18 -5.23 3.75 -20.83
N PRO A 19 -4.67 4.74 -21.58
CA PRO A 19 -4.19 5.98 -20.98
C PRO A 19 -5.23 6.73 -20.16
N PHE A 20 -6.46 6.84 -20.68
CA PHE A 20 -7.57 7.51 -19.99
C PHE A 20 -7.91 6.80 -18.69
N GLN A 21 -8.05 5.47 -18.72
CA GLN A 21 -8.36 4.69 -17.52
C GLN A 21 -7.27 4.80 -16.46
N VAL A 22 -6.00 4.69 -16.86
CA VAL A 22 -4.85 4.84 -15.95
C VAL A 22 -4.83 6.23 -15.34
N MET A 23 -5.07 7.28 -16.12
CA MET A 23 -5.12 8.65 -15.64
C MET A 23 -6.25 8.84 -14.61
N VAL A 24 -7.47 8.40 -14.93
CA VAL A 24 -8.63 8.54 -14.03
C VAL A 24 -8.38 7.79 -12.72
N VAL A 25 -7.94 6.53 -12.77
CA VAL A 25 -7.58 5.76 -11.57
C VAL A 25 -6.46 6.44 -10.79
N GLY A 26 -5.41 6.90 -11.48
CA GLY A 26 -4.31 7.64 -10.87
C GLY A 26 -4.78 8.88 -10.12
N CYS A 27 -5.67 9.69 -10.72
CA CYS A 27 -6.27 10.86 -10.08
C CYS A 27 -7.06 10.50 -8.82
N PHE A 28 -7.77 9.37 -8.78
CA PHE A 28 -8.43 8.94 -7.55
C PHE A 28 -7.42 8.49 -6.48
N LEU A 29 -6.36 7.77 -6.88
CA LEU A 29 -5.34 7.29 -5.94
C LEU A 29 -4.60 8.43 -5.23
N THR A 30 -4.41 9.59 -5.87
CA THR A 30 -3.74 10.74 -5.21
C THR A 30 -4.50 11.27 -4.00
N VAL A 31 -5.82 11.04 -3.91
CA VAL A 31 -6.65 11.47 -2.76
C VAL A 31 -6.98 10.29 -1.86
N MET A 32 -7.31 9.13 -2.44
CA MET A 32 -7.71 7.95 -1.65
C MET A 32 -6.58 7.45 -0.75
N VAL A 33 -5.34 7.40 -1.24
CA VAL A 33 -4.19 6.93 -0.46
C VAL A 33 -3.92 7.81 0.77
N PRO A 34 -3.70 9.14 0.65
CA PRO A 34 -3.47 9.97 1.83
C PRO A 34 -4.68 10.01 2.76
N THR A 35 -5.90 9.91 2.23
CA THR A 35 -7.12 9.82 3.06
C THR A 35 -7.13 8.55 3.90
N ALA A 36 -6.85 7.39 3.30
CA ALA A 36 -6.74 6.13 4.04
C ALA A 36 -5.59 6.18 5.07
N CYS A 37 -4.46 6.77 4.70
CA CYS A 37 -3.33 6.96 5.63
C CYS A 37 -3.66 7.90 6.80
N ALA A 38 -4.54 8.89 6.60
CA ALA A 38 -4.99 9.79 7.64
C ALA A 38 -6.08 9.18 8.55
N LEU A 39 -6.95 8.34 7.98
CA LEU A 39 -8.04 7.69 8.72
C LEU A 39 -7.56 6.51 9.57
N PHE A 40 -6.60 5.73 9.06
CA PHE A 40 -6.13 4.52 9.74
C PHE A 40 -4.72 4.71 10.29
N PRO A 41 -4.43 4.23 11.53
CA PRO A 41 -3.11 4.36 12.12
C PRO A 41 -2.07 3.63 11.27
N GLN A 42 -1.06 4.36 10.82
CA GLN A 42 0.01 3.86 9.96
C GLN A 42 1.12 3.13 10.72
N THR A 43 1.16 3.28 12.05
CA THR A 43 2.04 2.50 12.91
C THR A 43 1.42 1.14 13.22
N ALA A 44 2.17 0.07 12.95
CA ALA A 44 1.94 -1.28 13.43
C ALA A 44 2.88 -1.59 14.59
N SER A 45 2.47 -2.55 15.42
CA SER A 45 3.31 -3.12 16.47
C SER A 45 3.36 -4.64 16.32
N LEU A 46 4.53 -5.23 16.54
CA LEU A 46 4.73 -6.68 16.54
C LEU A 46 5.42 -7.11 17.83
N ASN A 47 4.91 -8.18 18.47
CA ASN A 47 5.58 -8.78 19.61
C ASN A 47 6.82 -9.55 19.13
N THR A 48 7.96 -9.35 19.80
CA THR A 48 9.23 -9.95 19.37
C THR A 48 9.24 -11.46 19.47
N ASN A 49 8.35 -12.08 20.26
CA ASN A 49 8.15 -13.53 20.24
C ASN A 49 7.57 -14.05 18.93
N VAL A 50 6.65 -13.30 18.32
CA VAL A 50 6.09 -13.62 16.99
C VAL A 50 7.17 -13.39 15.93
N MET A 51 7.92 -12.31 16.05
CA MET A 51 9.03 -12.00 15.15
C MET A 51 10.12 -13.07 15.17
N ARG A 52 10.44 -13.65 16.33
CA ARG A 52 11.37 -14.77 16.45
C ARG A 52 10.96 -15.99 15.60
N ILE A 53 9.67 -16.18 15.37
CA ILE A 53 9.12 -17.29 14.60
C ILE A 53 9.00 -16.94 13.12
N MET A 54 8.46 -15.76 12.82
CA MET A 54 8.13 -15.34 11.45
C MET A 54 9.33 -14.73 10.71
N GLU A 55 10.20 -14.02 11.44
CA GLU A 55 11.28 -13.19 10.92
C GLU A 55 12.58 -13.42 11.75
N PRO A 56 13.09 -14.67 11.81
CA PRO A 56 14.17 -15.04 12.72
C PRO A 56 15.49 -14.30 12.43
N GLU A 57 15.74 -13.93 11.17
CA GLU A 57 16.93 -13.17 10.79
C GLU A 57 16.97 -11.80 11.45
N PHE A 58 15.85 -11.05 11.40
CA PHE A 58 15.72 -9.76 12.07
C PHE A 58 15.82 -9.88 13.60
N TYR A 59 15.27 -10.95 14.17
CA TYR A 59 15.39 -11.22 15.60
C TYR A 59 16.85 -11.42 16.02
N GLU A 60 17.64 -12.21 15.28
CA GLU A 60 19.05 -12.44 15.57
C GLU A 60 19.90 -11.17 15.38
N GLN A 61 19.55 -10.32 14.41
CA GLN A 61 20.20 -9.01 14.26
C GLN A 61 19.96 -8.10 15.48
N MET A 62 18.72 -8.00 15.98
CA MET A 62 18.44 -7.23 17.20
C MET A 62 19.11 -7.82 18.43
N LYS A 63 19.21 -9.15 18.52
CA LYS A 63 19.88 -9.83 19.63
C LYS A 63 21.36 -9.45 19.71
N LYS A 64 22.04 -9.26 18.56
CA LYS A 64 23.42 -8.73 18.51
C LYS A 64 23.54 -7.32 19.08
N SER A 65 22.47 -6.53 19.04
CA SER A 65 22.41 -5.18 19.61
C SER A 65 22.29 -5.17 21.15
N GLY A 66 22.12 -6.33 21.78
CA GLY A 66 22.23 -6.52 23.24
C GLY A 66 20.94 -6.33 24.04
N ASN A 67 19.92 -5.66 23.50
CA ASN A 67 18.61 -5.54 24.14
C ASN A 67 17.47 -5.76 23.15
N VAL A 68 16.64 -6.77 23.41
CA VAL A 68 15.46 -7.10 22.58
C VAL A 68 14.21 -6.59 23.31
N PRO A 69 13.50 -5.60 22.76
CA PRO A 69 12.27 -5.09 23.37
C PRO A 69 11.14 -6.13 23.31
N GLU A 70 10.09 -5.98 24.11
CA GLU A 70 8.91 -6.85 24.02
C GLU A 70 8.12 -6.63 22.73
N LYS A 71 8.08 -5.38 22.25
CA LYS A 71 7.38 -4.97 21.02
C LYS A 71 8.24 -4.04 20.19
N VAL A 72 8.15 -4.19 18.87
CA VAL A 72 8.70 -3.28 17.88
C VAL A 72 7.57 -2.55 17.16
N TYR A 73 7.85 -1.34 16.67
CA TYR A 73 6.90 -0.53 15.90
C TYR A 73 7.47 -0.23 14.53
N PHE A 74 6.61 -0.29 13.51
CA PHE A 74 6.99 -0.05 12.11
C PHE A 74 5.83 0.55 11.34
N ASN A 75 6.10 1.15 10.19
CA ASN A 75 5.06 1.67 9.32
C ASN A 75 4.44 0.53 8.50
N LYS A 76 3.11 0.52 8.36
CA LYS A 76 2.39 -0.54 7.62
C LYS A 76 2.53 -0.43 6.10
N GLY A 77 2.92 0.73 5.58
CA GLY A 77 2.85 1.07 4.16
C GLY A 77 4.14 1.61 3.55
N LEU A 78 5.26 1.54 4.28
CA LEU A 78 6.62 1.85 3.83
C LEU A 78 7.51 0.67 4.22
#